data_AF-A0A1Q7J8I9-F1
#
_entry.id   AF-A0A1Q7J8I9-F1
#
_cell.length_a   1.000
_cell.length_b   1.000
_cell.length_c   1.000
_cell.angle_alpha   90.00
_cell.angle_beta   90.00
_cell.angle_gamma   90.00
#
_symmetry.space_group_name_H-M   'P 1'
#
loop_
_entity.id
_entity.type
_entity.pdbx_description
1 polymer ?
#
loop_
_entity_poly.entity_id
_entity_poly.type
_entity_poly.pdbx_seq_one_letter_code
_entity_poly.pdbx_strand_id
1 'polypeptide(L)'
;MKPWVTWADLLTALRVPLAVAFPFVHHPGWQLGLVGAAAASDFFDGMLARRFGSSRAGAILDPVADKLFMAAAFVTVAGRRLLHPMEIVAVLARDIVAVLGSLGGWLLRRPVALPARAGGKAVTVLQLLTLAAVITDSPYARRLAWATAAVGLYAIWDYGRVATRGRGGRGGGR
;
A
#
# COMPACT_ATOMS: atom_id res chain seq x y z
N MET A 1 -12.95 13.80 -22.90
CA MET A 1 -11.80 12.87 -23.06
C MET A 1 -10.95 12.98 -21.80
N LYS A 2 -10.66 11.87 -21.10
CA LYS A 2 -9.84 11.95 -19.87
C LYS A 2 -8.40 12.38 -20.26
N PRO A 3 -7.80 13.36 -19.57
CA PRO A 3 -6.43 13.78 -19.85
C PRO A 3 -5.45 12.62 -19.62
N TRP A 4 -4.37 12.58 -20.40
CA TRP A 4 -3.33 11.54 -20.33
C TRP A 4 -2.42 11.71 -19.10
N VAL A 5 -2.21 12.95 -18.64
CA VAL A 5 -1.39 13.29 -17.47
C VAL A 5 -2.06 14.44 -16.71
N THR A 6 -2.04 14.37 -15.39
CA THR A 6 -2.60 15.34 -14.44
C THR A 6 -1.58 15.67 -13.36
N TRP A 7 -1.83 16.75 -12.59
CA TRP A 7 -0.98 17.13 -11.46
C TRP A 7 -0.83 16.04 -10.40
N ALA A 8 -1.83 15.16 -10.24
CA ALA A 8 -1.77 14.00 -9.37
C ALA A 8 -0.75 12.95 -9.86
N ASP A 9 -0.62 12.77 -11.18
CA ASP A 9 0.34 11.81 -11.75
C ASP A 9 1.80 12.25 -11.49
N LEU A 10 2.08 13.55 -11.48
CA LEU A 10 3.41 14.11 -11.17
C LEU A 10 3.77 13.91 -9.69
N LEU A 11 2.82 14.11 -8.79
CA LEU A 11 2.98 13.87 -7.36
C LEU A 11 3.15 12.38 -7.05
N THR A 12 2.44 11.50 -7.76
CA THR A 12 2.69 10.05 -7.69
C THR A 12 4.06 9.68 -8.23
N ALA A 13 4.49 10.29 -9.35
CA ALA A 13 5.81 10.06 -9.91
C ALA A 13 6.94 10.44 -8.93
N LEU A 14 6.72 11.42 -8.05
CA LEU A 14 7.67 11.81 -6.99
C LEU A 14 7.97 10.67 -6.01
N ARG A 15 7.03 9.75 -5.79
CA ARG A 15 7.26 8.63 -4.85
C ARG A 15 8.33 7.65 -5.33
N VAL A 16 8.54 7.54 -6.65
CA VAL A 16 9.60 6.67 -7.20
C VAL A 16 10.99 7.19 -6.84
N PRO A 17 11.35 8.47 -7.11
CA PRO A 17 12.56 9.08 -6.59
C PRO A 17 12.67 9.00 -5.06
N LEU A 18 11.59 9.22 -4.31
CA LEU A 18 11.62 9.10 -2.85
C LEU A 18 11.97 7.67 -2.40
N ALA A 19 11.39 6.65 -3.05
CA ALA A 19 11.69 5.25 -2.79
C ALA A 19 13.15 4.90 -3.10
N VAL A 20 13.69 5.44 -4.19
CA VAL A 20 15.10 5.27 -4.58
C VAL A 20 16.03 6.03 -3.63
N ALA A 21 15.65 7.21 -3.15
CA ALA A 21 16.45 8.03 -2.24
C ALA A 21 16.48 7.45 -0.82
N PHE A 22 15.41 6.79 -0.38
CA PHE A 22 15.23 6.32 0.99
C PHE A 22 16.41 5.47 1.56
N PRO A 23 16.98 4.49 0.82
CA PRO A 23 18.13 3.70 1.30
C PRO A 23 19.39 4.52 1.57
N PHE A 24 19.55 5.67 0.90
CA PHE A 24 20.72 6.54 1.02
C PHE A 24 20.61 7.53 2.19
N VAL A 25 19.43 7.62 2.82
CA VAL A 25 19.21 8.48 3.97
C VAL A 25 19.38 7.68 5.25
N HIS A 26 20.43 7.98 6.01
CA HIS A 26 20.76 7.25 7.23
C HIS A 26 20.22 7.90 8.51
N HIS A 27 19.98 9.22 8.50
CA HIS A 27 19.53 9.93 9.68
C HIS A 27 18.02 9.70 9.93
N PRO A 28 17.60 9.22 11.12
CA PRO A 28 16.20 8.88 11.40
C PRO A 28 15.21 10.02 11.14
N GLY A 29 15.58 11.26 11.50
CA GLY A 29 14.72 12.42 11.26
C GLY A 29 14.42 12.68 9.77
N TRP A 30 15.42 12.52 8.90
CA TRP A 30 15.23 12.69 7.46
C TRP A 30 14.43 11.53 6.85
N GLN A 31 14.62 10.30 7.34
CA GLN A 31 13.80 9.16 6.94
C GLN A 31 12.33 9.37 7.30
N LEU A 32 12.02 9.83 8.52
CA LEU A 32 10.66 10.17 8.92
C LEU A 32 10.08 11.30 8.04
N GLY A 33 10.90 12.30 7.71
CA GLY A 33 10.52 13.36 6.78
C GLY A 33 10.12 12.82 5.41
N LEU A 34 10.88 11.86 4.86
CA LEU A 34 10.56 11.20 3.59
C LEU A 34 9.27 10.37 3.67
N VAL A 35 9.07 9.62 4.76
CA VAL A 35 7.81 8.87 4.98
C VAL A 35 6.63 9.83 5.07
N GLY A 36 6.77 10.91 5.84
CA GLY A 36 5.74 11.94 5.96
C GLY A 36 5.43 12.62 4.63
N ALA A 37 6.45 12.95 3.84
CA ALA A 37 6.28 13.52 2.50
C ALA A 37 5.56 12.56 1.55
N ALA A 38 5.91 11.26 1.57
CA ALA A 38 5.24 10.25 0.76
C ALA A 38 3.76 10.09 1.15
N ALA A 39 3.47 10.00 2.45
CA ALA A 39 2.10 9.89 2.97
C ALA A 39 1.27 11.15 2.69
N ALA A 40 1.87 12.34 2.81
CA ALA A 40 1.22 13.60 2.46
C ALA A 40 0.91 13.66 0.96
N SER A 41 1.86 13.27 0.11
CA SER A 41 1.68 13.22 -1.35
C SER A 41 0.48 12.33 -1.72
N ASP A 42 0.31 11.18 -1.06
CA ASP A 42 -0.87 10.31 -1.26
C ASP A 42 -2.19 10.96 -0.89
N PHE A 43 -2.21 11.67 0.22
CA PHE A 43 -3.39 12.42 0.61
C PHE A 43 -3.75 13.51 -0.40
N PHE A 44 -2.74 14.23 -0.90
CA PHE A 44 -2.92 15.29 -1.91
C PHE A 44 -3.36 14.71 -3.26
N ASP A 45 -2.77 13.60 -3.72
CA ASP A 45 -3.17 12.88 -4.94
C ASP A 45 -4.64 12.48 -4.88
N GLY A 46 -5.04 11.86 -3.77
CA GLY A 46 -6.44 11.48 -3.56
C GLY A 46 -7.39 12.69 -3.49
N MET A 47 -6.95 13.84 -2.98
CA MET A 47 -7.74 15.07 -3.00
C MET A 47 -7.85 15.70 -4.40
N LEU A 48 -6.74 15.75 -5.15
CA LEU A 48 -6.72 16.27 -6.52
C LEU A 48 -7.53 15.39 -7.46
N ALA A 49 -7.41 14.06 -7.36
CA ALA A 49 -8.18 13.11 -8.16
C ALA A 49 -9.69 13.25 -7.92
N ARG A 50 -10.11 13.62 -6.69
CA ARG A 50 -11.52 13.91 -6.37
C ARG A 50 -12.03 15.22 -6.96
N ARG A 51 -11.16 16.24 -7.07
CA ARG A 51 -11.54 17.57 -7.60
C ARG A 51 -11.44 17.68 -9.12
N PHE A 52 -10.44 17.05 -9.74
CA PHE A 52 -10.11 17.20 -11.15
C PHE A 52 -10.34 15.92 -11.99
N GLY A 53 -10.71 14.82 -11.34
CA GLY A 53 -10.91 13.51 -11.97
C GLY A 53 -9.61 12.72 -12.12
N SER A 54 -9.68 11.39 -12.00
CA SER A 54 -8.51 10.52 -12.15
C SER A 54 -8.14 10.32 -13.63
N SER A 55 -6.84 10.36 -13.93
CA SER A 55 -6.30 9.87 -15.20
C SER A 55 -6.39 8.33 -15.24
N ARG A 56 -6.27 7.74 -16.44
CA ARG A 56 -6.20 6.27 -16.58
C ARG A 56 -4.84 5.71 -16.13
N ALA A 57 -3.79 6.52 -16.27
CA ALA A 57 -2.43 6.15 -15.91
C ALA A 57 -2.25 6.17 -14.37
N GLY A 58 -2.60 7.27 -13.70
CA GLY A 58 -2.53 7.42 -12.25
C GLY A 58 -3.34 6.39 -11.48
N ALA A 59 -4.53 6.05 -11.98
CA ALA A 59 -5.34 4.99 -11.35
C ALA A 59 -4.60 3.63 -11.19
N ILE A 60 -3.59 3.37 -12.02
CA ILE A 60 -2.71 2.19 -11.93
C ILE A 60 -1.36 2.53 -11.29
N LEU A 61 -0.83 3.73 -11.58
CA LEU A 61 0.49 4.15 -11.12
C LEU A 61 0.51 4.47 -9.61
N ASP A 62 -0.55 5.10 -9.08
CA ASP A 62 -0.62 5.51 -7.67
C ASP A 62 -0.48 4.30 -6.73
N PRO A 63 -1.24 3.19 -6.89
CA PRO A 63 -1.11 2.02 -6.04
C PRO A 63 0.23 1.27 -6.18
N VAL A 64 0.90 1.41 -7.33
CA VAL A 64 2.20 0.76 -7.58
C VAL A 64 3.32 1.57 -6.92
N ALA A 65 3.33 2.88 -7.13
CA ALA A 65 4.33 3.78 -6.57
C ALA A 65 4.30 3.75 -5.03
N ASP A 66 3.10 3.69 -4.44
CA ASP A 66 2.92 3.54 -3.00
C ASP A 66 3.57 2.25 -2.45
N LYS A 67 3.29 1.12 -3.08
CA LYS A 67 3.84 -0.18 -2.67
C LYS A 67 5.35 -0.27 -2.88
N LEU A 68 5.87 0.34 -3.94
CA LEU A 68 7.30 0.43 -4.17
C LEU A 68 7.99 1.23 -3.06
N PHE A 69 7.44 2.38 -2.68
CA PHE A 69 7.97 3.17 -1.57
C PHE A 69 7.95 2.38 -0.26
N MET A 70 6.82 1.78 0.09
CA MET A 70 6.70 1.00 1.33
C MET A 70 7.66 -0.21 1.34
N ALA A 71 7.79 -0.93 0.23
CA ALA A 71 8.73 -2.04 0.12
C ALA A 71 10.18 -1.57 0.27
N ALA A 72 10.58 -0.51 -0.44
CA ALA A 72 11.93 0.06 -0.35
C ALA A 72 12.25 0.52 1.08
N ALA A 73 11.29 1.17 1.74
CA ALA A 73 11.46 1.64 3.11
C ALA A 73 11.63 0.48 4.10
N PHE A 74 10.78 -0.56 4.02
CA PHE A 74 10.88 -1.75 4.87
C PHE A 74 12.17 -2.55 4.64
N VAL A 75 12.61 -2.69 3.39
CA VAL A 75 13.89 -3.35 3.05
C VAL A 75 15.07 -2.56 3.59
N THR A 76 15.03 -1.23 3.49
CA THR A 76 16.08 -0.35 4.05
C THR A 76 16.22 -0.54 5.55
N VAL A 77 15.10 -0.55 6.28
CA VAL A 77 15.13 -0.70 7.74
C VAL A 77 15.37 -2.15 8.19
N ALA A 78 15.24 -3.14 7.31
CA ALA A 78 15.56 -4.54 7.60
C ALA A 78 17.02 -4.71 8.06
N GLY A 79 17.93 -3.91 7.52
CA GLY A 79 19.35 -3.90 7.92
C GLY A 79 19.58 -3.52 9.39
N ARG A 80 18.61 -2.86 10.05
CA ARG A 80 18.71 -2.45 11.46
C ARG A 80 18.47 -3.59 12.46
N ARG A 81 18.08 -4.78 11.99
CA ARG A 81 17.83 -6.00 12.81
C ARG A 81 16.80 -5.83 13.95
N LEU A 82 16.01 -4.76 13.93
CA LEU A 82 14.90 -4.51 14.87
C LEU A 82 13.72 -5.45 14.64
N LEU A 83 13.49 -5.80 13.38
CA LEU A 83 12.50 -6.78 12.96
C LEU A 83 13.21 -7.96 12.32
N HIS A 84 12.71 -9.16 12.59
CA HIS A 84 13.15 -10.36 11.89
C HIS A 84 12.65 -10.31 10.44
N PRO A 85 13.39 -10.84 9.44
CA PRO A 85 12.95 -10.83 8.04
C PRO A 85 11.53 -11.40 7.83
N MET A 86 11.14 -12.39 8.63
CA MET A 86 9.78 -12.96 8.63
C MET A 86 8.70 -11.94 9.02
N GLU A 87 8.98 -11.04 9.96
CA GLU A 87 8.04 -10.00 10.40
C GLU A 87 7.83 -8.97 9.30
N ILE A 88 8.90 -8.60 8.58
CA ILE A 88 8.85 -7.69 7.44
C ILE A 88 8.02 -8.33 6.30
N VAL A 89 8.28 -9.59 5.98
CA VAL A 89 7.49 -10.32 4.98
C VAL A 89 6.02 -10.38 5.40
N ALA A 90 5.72 -10.64 6.67
CA ALA A 90 4.35 -10.69 7.18
C ALA A 90 3.63 -9.34 7.05
N VAL A 91 4.33 -8.22 7.32
CA VAL A 91 3.81 -6.86 7.15
C VAL A 91 3.53 -6.54 5.67
N LEU A 92 4.38 -7.00 4.74
CA LEU A 92 4.24 -6.75 3.30
C LEU A 92 3.33 -7.77 2.58
N ALA A 93 3.02 -8.90 3.21
CA ALA A 93 2.27 -10.00 2.59
C ALA A 93 0.91 -9.55 2.03
N ARG A 94 0.22 -8.65 2.75
CA ARG A 94 -1.06 -8.09 2.30
C ARG A 94 -0.92 -7.34 0.98
N ASP A 95 0.16 -6.58 0.79
CA ASP A 95 0.33 -5.77 -0.43
C ASP A 95 0.64 -6.64 -1.62
N ILE A 96 1.44 -7.70 -1.42
CA ILE A 96 1.72 -8.74 -2.41
C ILE A 96 0.40 -9.40 -2.85
N VAL A 97 -0.42 -9.85 -1.90
CA VAL A 97 -1.72 -10.47 -2.22
C VAL A 97 -2.64 -9.48 -2.95
N ALA A 98 -2.64 -8.21 -2.56
CA ALA A 98 -3.42 -7.19 -3.25
C ALA A 98 -2.95 -6.98 -4.71
N VAL A 99 -1.63 -6.93 -4.96
CA VAL A 99 -1.09 -6.84 -6.35
C VAL A 99 -1.46 -8.07 -7.16
N LEU A 100 -1.21 -9.26 -6.62
CA LEU A 100 -1.50 -10.53 -7.30
C LEU A 100 -2.99 -10.69 -7.60
N GLY A 101 -3.86 -10.31 -6.66
CA GLY A 101 -5.31 -10.32 -6.85
C GLY A 101 -5.76 -9.38 -7.97
N SER A 102 -5.22 -8.16 -8.01
CA SER A 102 -5.50 -7.20 -9.08
C SER A 102 -4.99 -7.67 -10.45
N LEU A 103 -3.76 -8.19 -10.51
CA LEU A 103 -3.16 -8.70 -11.74
C LEU A 103 -3.90 -9.93 -12.27
N GLY A 104 -4.25 -10.88 -11.39
CA GLY A 104 -5.02 -12.07 -11.73
C GLY A 104 -6.40 -11.71 -12.28
N GLY A 105 -7.12 -10.78 -11.63
CA GLY A 105 -8.41 -10.29 -12.12
C GLY A 105 -8.31 -9.65 -13.51
N TRP A 106 -7.27 -8.85 -13.74
CA TRP A 106 -7.00 -8.25 -15.05
C TRP A 106 -6.75 -9.30 -16.14
N LEU A 107 -5.88 -10.29 -15.86
CA LEU A 107 -5.54 -11.36 -16.81
C LEU A 107 -6.77 -12.23 -17.15
N LEU A 108 -7.61 -12.51 -16.15
CA LEU A 108 -8.81 -13.32 -16.30
C LEU A 108 -10.00 -12.56 -16.92
N ARG A 109 -9.84 -11.26 -17.23
CA ARG A 109 -10.93 -10.34 -17.64
C ARG A 109 -12.15 -10.38 -16.70
N ARG A 110 -11.95 -10.85 -15.46
CA ARG A 110 -12.97 -10.85 -14.44
C ARG A 110 -12.63 -9.69 -13.54
N PRO A 111 -13.46 -8.62 -13.50
CA PRO A 111 -13.23 -7.55 -12.56
C PRO A 111 -13.39 -8.12 -11.15
N VAL A 112 -12.28 -8.60 -10.59
CA VAL A 112 -12.13 -8.76 -9.16
C VAL A 112 -11.96 -7.33 -8.66
N ALA A 113 -13.07 -6.61 -8.59
CA ALA A 113 -13.13 -5.37 -7.84
C ALA A 113 -12.94 -5.79 -6.39
N LEU A 114 -11.70 -5.92 -5.94
CA LEU A 114 -11.36 -5.89 -4.52
C LEU A 114 -11.87 -4.54 -4.06
N PRO A 115 -13.04 -4.46 -3.41
CA PRO A 115 -13.59 -3.16 -3.05
C PRO A 115 -12.58 -2.61 -2.05
N ALA A 116 -12.04 -1.42 -2.33
CA ALA A 116 -11.13 -0.70 -1.45
C ALA A 116 -11.89 -0.32 -0.15
N ARG A 117 -12.20 -1.32 0.67
CA ARG A 117 -12.90 -1.18 1.94
C ARG A 117 -11.91 -0.76 3.02
N ALA A 118 -12.48 -0.18 4.07
CA ALA A 118 -11.82 0.38 5.25
C ALA A 118 -10.66 -0.47 5.82
N GLY A 119 -10.70 -1.80 5.69
CA GLY A 119 -9.61 -2.69 6.10
C GLY A 119 -8.27 -2.39 5.42
N GLY A 120 -8.26 -1.98 4.15
CA GLY A 120 -7.04 -1.63 3.43
C GLY A 120 -6.36 -0.37 3.98
N LYS A 121 -7.14 0.63 4.39
CA LYS A 121 -6.61 1.88 4.97
C LYS A 121 -6.01 1.62 6.35
N ALA A 122 -6.66 0.79 7.17
CA ALA A 122 -6.15 0.43 8.48
C ALA A 122 -4.77 -0.25 8.40
N VAL A 123 -4.58 -1.16 7.43
CA VAL A 123 -3.27 -1.80 7.19
C VAL A 123 -2.23 -0.77 6.80
N THR A 124 -2.53 0.13 5.85
CA THR A 124 -1.58 1.17 5.43
C THR A 124 -1.17 2.08 6.59
N VAL A 125 -2.12 2.51 7.43
CA VAL A 125 -1.81 3.32 8.62
C VAL A 125 -0.92 2.53 9.59
N LEU A 126 -1.24 1.27 9.86
CA LEU A 126 -0.42 0.43 10.72
C LEU A 126 0.98 0.16 10.15
N GLN A 127 1.12 0.02 8.83
CA GLN A 127 2.41 -0.11 8.17
C GLN A 127 3.25 1.17 8.32
N LEU A 128 2.65 2.35 8.14
CA LEU A 128 3.33 3.64 8.34
C LEU A 128 3.77 3.80 9.81
N LEU A 129 2.91 3.45 10.77
CA LEU A 129 3.24 3.47 12.19
C LEU A 129 4.35 2.47 12.54
N THR A 130 4.31 1.26 11.97
CA THR A 130 5.35 0.25 12.14
C THR A 130 6.68 0.77 11.60
N LEU A 131 6.68 1.33 10.39
CA LEU A 131 7.88 1.88 9.76
C LEU A 131 8.46 3.04 10.59
N ALA A 132 7.62 3.97 11.05
CA ALA A 132 8.04 5.06 11.93
C ALA A 132 8.65 4.52 13.22
N ALA A 133 8.01 3.53 13.87
CA ALA A 133 8.50 2.90 15.08
C ALA A 133 9.86 2.21 14.87
N VAL A 134 10.09 1.55 13.73
CA VAL A 134 11.41 0.96 13.40
C VAL A 134 12.45 2.05 13.16
N ILE A 135 12.10 3.14 12.48
CA ILE A 135 13.02 4.25 12.23
C ILE A 135 13.47 4.91 13.53
N THR A 136 12.58 5.04 14.51
CA THR A 136 12.86 5.65 15.82
C THR A 136 13.40 4.65 16.86
N ASP A 137 13.68 3.41 16.48
CA ASP A 137 14.14 2.36 17.40
C ASP A 137 13.19 2.13 18.60
N SER A 138 11.89 2.19 18.32
CA SER A 138 10.85 2.07 19.35
C SER A 138 10.66 0.63 19.79
N PRO A 139 10.50 0.35 21.10
CA PRO A 139 10.22 -1.01 21.60
C PRO A 139 8.87 -1.56 21.10
N TYR A 140 7.99 -0.69 20.61
CA TYR A 140 6.68 -1.07 20.05
C TYR A 140 6.75 -1.56 18.60
N ALA A 141 7.89 -1.39 17.90
CA ALA A 141 8.03 -1.72 16.49
C ALA A 141 7.59 -3.16 16.18
N ARG A 142 8.07 -4.14 16.96
CA ARG A 142 7.69 -5.54 16.80
C ARG A 142 6.20 -5.79 17.04
N ARG A 143 5.62 -5.18 18.08
CA ARG A 143 4.18 -5.31 18.38
C ARG A 143 3.33 -4.74 17.26
N LEU A 144 3.73 -3.59 16.71
CA LEU A 144 3.08 -2.95 15.57
C LEU A 144 3.21 -3.79 14.30
N ALA A 145 4.36 -4.42 14.05
CA ALA A 145 4.55 -5.32 12.92
C ALA A 145 3.58 -6.52 12.97
N TRP A 146 3.47 -7.18 14.13
CA TRP A 146 2.51 -8.29 14.31
C TRP A 146 1.06 -7.83 14.24
N ALA A 147 0.72 -6.65 14.79
CA ALA A 147 -0.62 -6.07 14.65
C ALA A 147 -0.95 -5.78 13.19
N THR A 148 0.00 -5.21 12.44
CA THR A 148 -0.13 -4.95 11.00
C THR A 148 -0.34 -6.24 10.22
N ALA A 149 0.45 -7.27 10.49
CA ALA A 149 0.30 -8.58 9.87
C ALA A 149 -1.07 -9.20 10.18
N ALA A 150 -1.52 -9.15 11.43
CA ALA A 150 -2.82 -9.68 11.84
C ALA A 150 -3.99 -8.96 11.14
N VAL A 151 -3.97 -7.62 11.11
CA VAL A 151 -4.99 -6.83 10.39
C VAL A 151 -4.90 -7.06 8.89
N GLY A 152 -3.69 -7.23 8.34
CA GLY A 152 -3.45 -7.57 6.94
C GLY A 152 -4.06 -8.91 6.56
N LEU A 153 -3.83 -9.94 7.35
CA LEU A 153 -4.42 -11.27 7.18
C LEU A 153 -5.94 -11.25 7.29
N TYR A 154 -6.47 -10.53 8.30
CA TYR A 154 -7.91 -10.35 8.45
C TYR A 154 -8.52 -9.67 7.22
N ALA A 155 -7.87 -8.63 6.68
CA ALA A 155 -8.33 -7.94 5.48
C ALA A 155 -8.34 -8.89 4.27
N ILE A 156 -7.28 -9.67 4.05
CA ILE A 156 -7.20 -10.68 2.98
C ILE A 156 -8.35 -11.68 3.10
N TRP A 157 -8.60 -12.19 4.30
CA TRP A 157 -9.67 -13.15 4.55
C TRP A 157 -11.06 -12.53 4.32
N ASP A 158 -11.31 -11.31 4.78
CA ASP A 158 -12.57 -10.59 4.55
C ASP A 158 -12.83 -10.41 3.05
N TYR A 159 -11.80 -10.00 2.29
CA TYR A 159 -11.90 -9.89 0.83
C TYR A 159 -12.19 -11.23 0.17
N GLY A 160 -11.52 -12.31 0.60
CA GLY A 160 -11.76 -13.66 0.11
C GLY A 160 -13.22 -14.12 0.31
N ARG A 161 -13.81 -13.84 1.48
CA ARG A 161 -15.22 -14.19 1.77
C ARG A 161 -16.22 -13.39 0.95
N VAL A 162 -15.94 -12.11 0.67
CA VAL A 162 -16.82 -11.29 -0.17
C VAL A 162 -16.77 -11.75 -1.63
N ALA A 163 -15.58 -12.09 -2.13
CA ALA A 163 -15.41 -12.59 -3.50
C ALA A 163 -16.14 -13.93 -3.74
N THR A 164 -16.21 -14.81 -2.74
CA THR A 164 -16.95 -16.09 -2.85
C THR A 164 -18.46 -15.93 -2.74
N ARG A 165 -18.96 -15.00 -1.90
CA ARG A 165 -20.41 -14.73 -1.79
C ARG A 165 -21.01 -14.09 -3.04
N GLY A 166 -20.25 -13.29 -3.78
CA GLY A 166 -20.68 -12.75 -5.07
C GLY A 166 -20.89 -13.78 -6.19
N ARG A 167 -20.42 -15.02 -6.01
CA ARG A 167 -20.60 -16.12 -6.98
C ARG A 167 -21.91 -16.91 -6.78
N GLY A 168 -22.55 -16.81 -5.63
CA GLY A 168 -23.75 -17.62 -5.31
C GLY A 168 -25.11 -17.05 -5.76
N GLY A 169 -25.15 -15.84 -6.33
CA GLY A 169 -26.41 -15.12 -6.62
C GLY A 169 -26.84 -15.05 -8.09
N ARG A 170 -26.17 -15.74 -9.02
CA ARG A 170 -26.51 -15.72 -10.46
C ARG A 170 -26.63 -17.13 -11.06
N GLY A 171 -27.40 -17.99 -10.39
CA GLY A 171 -27.56 -19.39 -10.81
C GLY A 171 -28.95 -19.99 -10.52
N GLY A 172 -30.02 -19.20 -10.59
CA GLY A 172 -31.39 -19.70 -10.46
C GLY A 172 -32.39 -18.71 -11.04
N GLY A 173 -32.85 -18.95 -12.26
CA GLY A 173 -33.80 -18.07 -12.94
C GLY A 173 -33.73 -18.15 -14.46
N ARG A 174 -33.87 -19.36 -15.01
CA ARG A 174 -34.57 -19.63 -16.27
C ARG A 174 -35.19 -21.01 -16.19
#